data_AF-A0A7V7WHH1-F1
#
_entry.id   AF-A0A7V7WHH1-F1
#
_cell.length_a   1.000
_cell.length_b   1.000
_cell.length_c   1.000
_cell.angle_alpha   90.00
_cell.angle_beta   90.00
_cell.angle_gamma   90.00
#
_symmetry.space_group_name_H-M   'P 1'
#
loop_
_entity.id
_entity.type
_entity.pdbx_description
1 polymer ?
#
loop_
_entity_poly.entity_id
_entity_poly.type
_entity_poly.pdbx_seq_one_letter_code
_entity_poly.pdbx_strand_id
1 'polypeptide(L)'
;MSKAPANEESRAKRWAQALVLGLAAMLLLGTGAWAERVKDLVSVQGVRPNQLIGYGVVVGLDGSGDQTTQTPFTVQSVVSMLAQLGVSLPPGTSLQLKNVAAVMVTATLPAFSRPGQMLDVTVSSIGNAKSLRGGTLLVTPLKGLDGQIYAMAQG
;
A
#
# COMPACT_ATOMS: atom_id res chain seq x y z
N MET A 1 44.74 18.06 79.87
CA MET A 1 44.42 18.85 78.66
C MET A 1 45.49 18.59 77.61
N SER A 2 45.21 17.74 76.62
CA SER A 2 46.07 17.53 75.44
C SER A 2 45.19 17.73 74.22
N LYS A 3 45.48 18.76 73.40
CA LYS A 3 44.68 19.15 72.25
C LYS A 3 44.73 18.03 71.19
N ALA A 4 43.56 17.53 70.79
CA ALA A 4 43.41 16.58 69.69
C ALA A 4 43.98 17.19 68.39
N PRO A 5 44.66 16.39 67.55
CA PRO A 5 45.43 16.92 66.43
C PRO A 5 44.51 17.40 65.29
N ALA A 6 44.60 18.68 64.96
CA ALA A 6 43.89 19.37 63.87
C ALA A 6 44.07 18.77 62.45
N ASN A 7 44.86 17.70 62.30
CA ASN A 7 45.17 17.06 61.03
C ASN A 7 44.14 15.99 60.60
N GLU A 8 43.39 15.38 61.51
CA GLU A 8 42.38 14.38 61.13
C GLU A 8 41.16 15.01 60.45
N GLU A 9 40.72 16.17 60.93
CA GLU A 9 39.56 16.89 60.39
C GLU A 9 39.83 17.41 58.96
N SER A 10 41.07 17.82 58.68
CA SER A 10 41.50 18.26 57.35
C SER A 10 41.59 17.10 56.35
N ARG A 11 42.03 15.91 56.79
CA ARG A 11 42.04 14.71 55.94
C ARG A 11 40.62 14.28 55.61
N ALA A 12 39.73 14.21 56.60
CA ALA A 12 38.32 13.83 56.39
C ALA A 12 37.60 14.76 55.40
N LYS A 13 37.81 16.08 55.50
CA LYS A 13 37.24 17.06 54.55
C LYS A 13 37.78 16.87 53.13
N ARG A 14 39.06 16.53 52.96
CA ARG A 14 39.65 16.25 51.63
C ARG A 14 39.10 14.97 51.00
N TRP A 15 38.88 13.91 51.79
CA TRP A 15 38.23 12.68 51.30
C TRP A 15 36.77 12.90 50.94
N ALA A 16 36.02 13.67 51.75
CA ALA A 16 34.65 14.05 51.44
C ALA A 16 34.57 14.88 50.15
N GLN A 17 35.47 15.85 49.96
CA GLN A 17 35.55 16.64 48.72
C GLN A 17 35.90 15.76 47.51
N ALA A 18 36.83 14.81 47.66
CA ALA A 18 37.17 13.88 46.58
C ALA A 18 36.00 12.96 46.20
N LEU A 19 35.22 12.49 47.19
CA LEU A 19 34.02 11.69 46.95
C LEU A 19 32.91 12.50 46.27
N VAL A 20 32.69 13.74 46.69
CA VAL A 20 31.69 14.62 46.06
C VAL A 20 32.09 14.97 44.63
N LEU A 21 33.37 15.26 44.38
CA LEU A 21 33.88 15.51 43.03
C LEU A 21 33.82 14.25 42.15
N GLY A 22 34.12 13.08 42.70
CA GLY A 22 33.98 11.80 42.00
C GLY A 22 32.53 11.51 41.61
N LEU A 23 31.59 11.76 42.52
CA LEU A 23 30.16 11.56 42.25
C LEU A 23 29.63 12.57 41.23
N ALA A 24 30.04 13.84 41.31
CA ALA A 24 29.66 14.88 40.34
C ALA A 24 30.21 14.57 38.93
N ALA A 25 31.45 14.07 38.83
CA ALA A 25 32.02 13.61 37.57
C ALA A 25 31.26 12.41 36.99
N MET A 26 30.78 11.50 37.85
CA MET A 26 30.00 10.34 37.42
C MET A 26 28.60 10.72 36.91
N LEU A 27 27.98 11.76 37.48
CA LEU A 27 26.71 12.30 36.95
C LEU A 27 26.87 13.01 35.60
N LEU A 28 28.04 13.62 35.34
CA LEU A 28 28.33 14.27 34.06
C LEU A 28 28.64 13.29 32.92
N LEU A 29 28.91 12.02 33.24
CA LEU A 29 29.16 10.94 32.26
C LEU A 29 27.87 10.26 31.77
N GLY A 30 26.69 10.64 32.29
CA GLY A 30 25.40 10.18 31.79
C GLY A 30 25.01 10.84 30.47
N THR A 31 25.67 10.47 29.38
CA THR A 31 25.27 10.92 28.04
C THR A 31 23.95 10.24 27.64
N GLY A 32 23.07 11.02 27.01
CA GLY A 32 21.67 10.67 26.78
C GLY A 32 21.46 9.31 26.13
N ALA A 33 20.49 8.56 26.64
CA ALA A 33 19.99 7.37 25.97
C ALA A 33 19.20 7.80 24.73
N TRP A 34 19.82 7.68 23.55
CA TRP A 34 19.13 7.84 22.28
C TRP A 34 18.26 6.60 22.07
N ALA A 35 17.05 6.63 22.61
CA ALA A 35 16.00 5.67 22.27
C ALA A 35 15.49 5.97 20.86
N GLU A 36 16.32 5.67 19.86
CA GLU A 36 15.86 5.62 18.48
C GLU A 36 14.83 4.50 18.41
N ARG A 37 13.60 4.84 18.01
CA ARG A 37 12.52 3.84 17.95
C ARG A 37 12.92 2.83 16.87
N VAL A 38 13.22 1.60 17.28
CA VAL A 38 13.63 0.46 16.43
C VAL A 38 12.66 0.15 15.27
N LYS A 39 11.50 0.81 15.21
CA LYS A 39 10.58 0.75 14.07
C LYS A 39 11.17 1.23 12.74
N ASP A 40 12.29 1.96 12.75
CA ASP A 40 12.87 2.57 11.54
C ASP A 40 14.05 1.77 10.93
N LEU A 41 14.42 0.61 11.50
CA LEU A 41 15.60 -0.18 11.08
C LEU A 41 15.30 -1.64 10.67
N VAL A 42 14.04 -2.06 10.61
CA VAL A 42 13.69 -3.46 10.31
C VAL A 42 12.70 -3.55 9.15
N SER A 43 13.14 -4.06 8.00
CA SER A 43 12.23 -4.66 7.03
C SER A 43 11.93 -6.07 7.51
N VAL A 44 10.67 -6.36 7.82
CA VAL A 44 10.28 -7.71 8.26
C VAL A 44 10.41 -8.64 7.05
N GLN A 45 11.30 -9.64 7.14
CA GLN A 45 11.40 -10.73 6.16
C GLN A 45 10.01 -11.38 6.00
N GLY A 46 9.46 -11.33 4.78
CA GLY A 46 8.12 -11.89 4.47
C GLY A 46 7.06 -10.85 4.12
N VAL A 47 7.36 -9.56 4.21
CA VAL A 47 6.48 -8.47 3.76
C VAL A 47 6.54 -8.37 2.24
N ARG A 48 5.80 -9.26 1.57
CA ARG A 48 5.66 -9.23 0.12
C ARG A 48 4.40 -8.44 -0.25
N PRO A 49 4.50 -7.46 -1.17
CA PRO A 49 3.30 -6.85 -1.71
C PRO A 49 2.51 -7.91 -2.49
N ASN A 50 1.18 -7.85 -2.39
CA ASN A 50 0.31 -8.77 -3.12
C ASN A 50 -0.11 -8.14 -4.45
N GLN A 51 0.08 -8.86 -5.54
CA GLN A 51 -0.35 -8.39 -6.86
C GLN A 51 -1.83 -8.68 -7.01
N LEU A 52 -2.58 -7.64 -7.32
CA LEU A 52 -4.00 -7.74 -7.58
C LEU A 52 -4.26 -7.63 -9.07
N ILE A 53 -5.17 -8.46 -9.56
CA ILE A 53 -5.57 -8.52 -10.96
C ILE A 53 -7.10 -8.53 -11.06
N GLY A 54 -7.63 -7.76 -12.00
CA GLY A 54 -9.06 -7.69 -12.25
C GLY A 54 -9.35 -7.59 -13.74
N TYR A 55 -10.39 -8.29 -14.17
CA TYR A 55 -10.90 -8.18 -15.53
C TYR A 55 -12.08 -7.19 -15.52
N GLY A 56 -11.95 -6.12 -16.29
CA GLY A 56 -12.91 -5.02 -16.31
C GLY A 56 -13.40 -4.66 -17.70
N VAL A 57 -14.35 -3.73 -17.74
CA VAL A 57 -14.90 -3.14 -18.96
C VAL A 57 -14.81 -1.63 -18.84
N VAL A 58 -14.22 -0.98 -19.85
CA VAL A 58 -14.23 0.48 -20.01
C VAL A 58 -15.28 0.85 -21.03
N VAL A 59 -16.13 1.81 -20.71
CA VAL A 59 -17.22 2.31 -21.58
C VAL A 59 -17.04 3.80 -21.88
N GLY A 60 -17.76 4.31 -22.87
CA GLY A 60 -17.73 5.75 -23.22
C GLY A 60 -16.52 6.15 -24.07
N LEU A 61 -15.87 5.18 -24.71
CA LEU A 61 -14.77 5.45 -25.63
C LEU A 61 -15.30 6.08 -26.92
N ASP A 62 -14.58 7.04 -27.48
CA ASP A 62 -14.96 7.78 -28.71
C ASP A 62 -14.54 7.00 -29.97
N GLY A 63 -15.17 5.84 -30.21
CA GLY A 63 -14.86 4.98 -31.35
C GLY A 63 -13.51 4.28 -31.29
N SER A 64 -12.79 4.40 -30.17
CA SER A 64 -11.47 3.82 -29.94
C SER A 64 -11.49 2.48 -29.19
N GLY A 65 -12.67 1.94 -28.91
CA GLY A 65 -12.88 0.65 -28.24
C GLY A 65 -12.55 -0.55 -29.12
N ASP A 66 -12.87 -1.73 -28.60
CA ASP A 66 -12.52 -3.00 -29.22
C ASP A 66 -13.35 -3.29 -30.47
N GLN A 67 -12.71 -3.88 -31.48
CA GLN A 67 -13.41 -4.35 -32.67
C GLN A 67 -13.95 -5.75 -32.43
N THR A 68 -15.28 -5.88 -32.48
CA THR A 68 -16.05 -7.08 -32.14
C THR A 68 -15.59 -8.36 -32.87
N THR A 69 -15.10 -8.21 -34.11
CA THR A 69 -14.65 -9.35 -34.94
C THR A 69 -13.32 -9.96 -34.51
N GLN A 70 -12.50 -9.24 -33.73
CA GLN A 70 -11.17 -9.68 -33.31
C GLN A 70 -11.09 -9.97 -31.79
N THR A 71 -12.12 -9.60 -31.03
CA THR A 71 -12.11 -9.63 -29.56
C THR A 71 -13.43 -10.21 -28.99
N PRO A 72 -13.72 -11.51 -29.23
CA PRO A 72 -14.98 -12.13 -28.78
C PRO A 72 -15.14 -12.10 -27.25
N PHE A 73 -14.03 -12.02 -26.51
CA PHE A 73 -14.04 -11.89 -25.06
C PHE A 73 -14.65 -10.57 -24.58
N THR A 74 -14.51 -9.47 -25.32
CA THR A 74 -15.12 -8.18 -24.93
C THR A 74 -16.64 -8.24 -25.01
N VAL A 75 -17.17 -8.91 -26.04
CA VAL A 75 -18.62 -9.17 -26.17
C VAL A 75 -19.12 -9.98 -25.00
N GLN A 76 -18.44 -11.10 -24.70
CA GLN A 76 -18.85 -11.97 -23.61
C GLN A 76 -18.84 -11.25 -22.26
N SER A 77 -17.90 -10.35 -22.05
CA SER A 77 -17.78 -9.59 -20.81
C SER A 77 -18.88 -8.55 -20.64
N VAL A 78 -19.24 -7.83 -21.71
CA VAL A 78 -20.40 -6.93 -21.70
C VAL A 78 -21.70 -7.71 -21.47
N VAL A 79 -21.87 -8.87 -22.13
CA VAL A 79 -23.03 -9.74 -21.93
C VAL A 79 -23.12 -10.21 -20.48
N SER A 80 -22.02 -10.67 -19.90
CA SER A 80 -21.97 -11.17 -18.51
C SER A 80 -22.26 -10.06 -17.50
N MET A 81 -21.74 -8.85 -17.75
CA MET A 81 -22.03 -7.67 -16.95
C MET A 81 -23.52 -7.29 -17.02
N LEU A 82 -24.09 -7.22 -18.22
CA LEU A 82 -25.50 -6.92 -18.41
C LEU A 82 -26.38 -7.97 -17.72
N ALA A 83 -26.03 -9.25 -17.80
CA ALA A 83 -26.72 -10.33 -17.11
C ALA A 83 -26.67 -10.17 -15.58
N GLN A 84 -25.54 -9.76 -15.00
CA GLN A 84 -25.42 -9.45 -13.58
C GLN A 84 -26.30 -8.28 -13.15
N LEU A 85 -26.58 -7.34 -14.06
CA LEU A 85 -27.49 -6.22 -13.85
C LEU A 85 -28.96 -6.58 -14.14
N GLY A 86 -29.26 -7.86 -14.43
CA GLY A 86 -30.62 -8.32 -14.74
C GLY A 86 -31.08 -8.05 -16.16
N VAL A 87 -30.18 -7.61 -17.05
CA VAL A 87 -30.48 -7.36 -18.47
C VAL A 87 -30.15 -8.62 -19.27
N SER A 88 -31.18 -9.22 -19.90
CA SER A 88 -31.01 -10.35 -20.81
C SER A 88 -30.98 -9.87 -22.26
N LEU A 89 -29.95 -10.25 -22.99
CA LEU A 89 -29.82 -9.92 -24.41
C LEU A 89 -30.44 -11.03 -25.27
N PRO A 90 -31.21 -10.69 -26.31
CA PRO A 90 -31.72 -11.68 -27.26
C PRO A 90 -30.58 -12.46 -27.94
N PRO A 91 -30.73 -13.77 -28.17
CA PRO A 91 -29.74 -14.54 -28.93
C PRO A 91 -29.56 -13.96 -30.33
N GLY A 92 -28.31 -13.81 -30.77
CA GLY A 92 -27.96 -13.22 -32.07
C GLY A 92 -27.82 -11.69 -32.09
N THR A 93 -27.94 -11.01 -30.94
CA THR A 93 -27.68 -9.57 -30.85
C THR A 93 -26.21 -9.27 -31.15
N SER A 94 -25.94 -8.59 -32.27
CA SER A 94 -24.61 -8.10 -32.62
C SER A 94 -24.31 -6.81 -31.85
N LEU A 95 -23.53 -6.92 -30.76
CA LEU A 95 -22.99 -5.75 -30.07
C LEU A 95 -21.80 -5.17 -30.85
N GLN A 96 -21.95 -3.95 -31.36
CA GLN A 96 -20.82 -3.21 -31.91
C GLN A 96 -20.10 -2.48 -30.78
N LEU A 97 -18.87 -2.90 -30.50
CA LEU A 97 -18.12 -2.48 -29.32
C LEU A 97 -17.13 -1.34 -29.59
N LYS A 98 -17.37 -0.50 -30.61
CA LYS A 98 -16.44 0.61 -30.93
C LYS A 98 -16.27 1.61 -29.78
N ASN A 99 -17.18 1.63 -28.82
CA ASN A 99 -17.16 2.55 -27.66
C ASN A 99 -16.89 1.83 -26.33
N VAL A 100 -16.50 0.56 -26.38
CA VAL A 100 -16.28 -0.29 -25.20
C VAL A 100 -14.99 -1.11 -25.36
N ALA A 101 -14.23 -1.28 -24.30
CA ALA A 101 -13.02 -2.11 -24.32
C ALA A 101 -12.97 -3.06 -23.13
N ALA A 102 -12.49 -4.28 -23.37
CA ALA A 102 -12.10 -5.21 -22.32
C ALA A 102 -10.72 -4.83 -21.82
N VAL A 103 -10.60 -4.69 -20.50
CA VAL A 103 -9.37 -4.23 -19.87
C VAL A 103 -8.91 -5.16 -18.76
N MET A 104 -7.60 -5.16 -18.56
CA MET A 104 -6.95 -5.73 -17.40
C MET A 104 -6.58 -4.60 -16.46
N VAL A 105 -6.98 -4.76 -15.22
CA VAL A 105 -6.69 -3.83 -14.14
C VAL A 105 -5.70 -4.52 -13.21
N THR A 106 -4.54 -3.92 -13.05
CA THR A 106 -3.51 -4.41 -12.13
C THR A 106 -3.25 -3.39 -11.04
N ALA A 107 -3.00 -3.87 -9.83
CA ALA A 107 -2.64 -3.03 -8.70
C ALA A 107 -1.68 -3.78 -7.79
N THR A 108 -0.85 -3.05 -7.06
CA THR A 108 0.01 -3.63 -6.04
C THR A 108 -0.57 -3.27 -4.67
N LEU A 109 -0.96 -4.27 -3.88
CA LEU A 109 -1.42 -4.11 -2.50
C LEU A 109 -0.20 -4.11 -1.56
N PRO A 110 0.13 -2.99 -0.91
CA PRO A 110 1.19 -2.95 0.10
C PRO A 110 0.88 -3.90 1.25
N ALA A 111 1.92 -4.44 1.89
CA ALA A 111 1.72 -5.17 3.12
C ALA A 111 1.13 -4.27 4.21
N PHE A 112 0.30 -4.85 5.07
CA PHE A 112 -0.40 -4.14 6.16
C PHE A 112 -1.33 -3.01 5.68
N SER A 113 -1.83 -3.09 4.44
CA SER A 113 -2.85 -2.17 3.92
C SER A 113 -4.12 -2.22 4.79
N ARG A 114 -4.74 -1.06 4.99
CA ARG A 114 -5.96 -0.92 5.80
C ARG A 114 -7.19 -0.82 4.91
N PRO A 115 -8.37 -1.28 5.37
CA PRO A 115 -9.63 -1.02 4.69
C PRO A 115 -9.83 0.48 4.44
N GLY A 116 -10.24 0.84 3.22
CA GLY A 116 -10.43 2.23 2.80
C GLY A 116 -9.17 2.94 2.30
N GLN A 117 -8.00 2.29 2.31
CA GLN A 117 -6.80 2.82 1.69
C GLN A 117 -6.95 2.84 0.15
N MET A 118 -6.65 3.98 -0.46
CA MET A 118 -6.62 4.12 -1.92
C MET A 118 -5.40 3.38 -2.49
N LEU A 119 -5.58 2.74 -3.64
CA LEU A 119 -4.53 2.06 -4.38
C LEU A 119 -4.42 2.64 -5.77
N ASP A 120 -3.19 2.82 -6.24
CA ASP A 120 -2.94 3.13 -7.64
C ASP A 120 -3.16 1.87 -8.47
N VAL A 121 -3.90 2.04 -9.56
CA VAL A 121 -4.24 0.96 -10.48
C VAL A 121 -3.78 1.31 -11.88
N THR A 122 -3.32 0.32 -12.62
CA THR A 122 -3.01 0.45 -14.04
C THR A 122 -4.09 -0.27 -14.82
N VAL A 123 -4.72 0.44 -15.77
CA VAL A 123 -5.74 -0.10 -16.67
C VAL A 123 -5.13 -0.24 -18.05
N SER A 124 -5.15 -1.46 -18.59
CA SER A 124 -4.58 -1.78 -19.90
C SER A 124 -5.60 -2.51 -20.76
N SER A 125 -5.71 -2.13 -22.03
CA SER A 125 -6.53 -2.88 -22.99
C SER A 125 -5.98 -4.30 -23.16
N ILE A 126 -6.86 -5.29 -23.13
CA ILE A 126 -6.53 -6.69 -23.49
C ILE A 126 -6.83 -6.95 -24.97
N GLY A 127 -7.76 -6.17 -25.52
CA GLY A 127 -8.14 -6.23 -26.92
C GLY A 127 -7.34 -5.26 -27.79
N ASN A 128 -7.98 -4.83 -28.87
CA ASN A 128 -7.41 -3.98 -29.90
C ASN A 128 -7.94 -2.54 -29.84
N ALA A 129 -8.49 -2.12 -28.69
CA ALA A 129 -8.82 -0.74 -28.43
C ALA A 129 -7.60 0.18 -28.68
N LYS A 130 -7.81 1.24 -29.47
CA LYS A 130 -6.76 2.20 -29.85
C LYS A 130 -6.41 3.16 -28.71
N SER A 131 -7.36 3.42 -27.82
CA SER A 131 -7.21 4.34 -26.68
C SER A 131 -8.29 4.06 -25.64
N LEU A 132 -7.93 4.15 -24.37
CA LEU A 132 -8.85 4.13 -23.23
C LEU A 132 -9.20 5.53 -22.71
N ARG A 133 -8.62 6.59 -23.29
CA ARG A 133 -8.83 7.97 -22.85
C ARG A 133 -10.28 8.40 -23.03
N GLY A 134 -10.83 9.07 -22.02
CA GLY A 134 -12.21 9.56 -22.03
C GLY A 134 -13.25 8.49 -21.71
N GLY A 135 -12.84 7.23 -21.59
CA GLY A 135 -13.69 6.17 -21.08
C GLY A 135 -13.69 6.10 -19.56
N THR A 136 -14.69 5.40 -19.03
CA THR A 136 -14.88 5.13 -17.61
C THR A 136 -14.77 3.64 -17.36
N LEU A 137 -13.91 3.24 -16.45
CA LEU A 137 -13.81 1.88 -15.93
C LEU A 137 -15.03 1.60 -15.05
N LEU A 138 -15.79 0.58 -15.44
CA LEU A 138 -16.86 0.06 -14.60
C LEU A 138 -16.30 -0.69 -13.41
N VAL A 139 -17.08 -0.74 -12.33
CA VAL A 139 -16.70 -1.39 -11.07
C VAL A 139 -16.11 -2.77 -11.32
N THR A 140 -14.81 -2.91 -11.03
CA THR A 140 -14.00 -4.08 -11.34
C THR A 140 -13.38 -4.61 -10.05
N PRO A 141 -13.74 -5.83 -9.61
CA PRO A 141 -13.11 -6.46 -8.46
C PRO A 141 -11.67 -6.86 -8.78
N LEU A 142 -10.74 -6.52 -7.89
CA LEU A 142 -9.34 -6.90 -7.98
C LEU A 142 -9.04 -8.05 -7.02
N LYS A 143 -8.57 -9.16 -7.58
CA LYS A 143 -8.29 -10.40 -6.86
C LYS A 143 -6.81 -10.61 -6.66
N GLY A 144 -6.44 -11.17 -5.52
CA GLY A 144 -5.09 -11.68 -5.30
C GLY A 144 -4.86 -13.00 -6.04
N LEU A 145 -3.63 -13.51 -5.97
CA LEU A 145 -3.27 -14.81 -6.55
C LEU A 145 -3.98 -16.00 -5.89
N ASP A 146 -4.55 -15.78 -4.71
CA ASP A 146 -5.39 -16.72 -3.96
C ASP A 146 -6.87 -16.68 -4.40
N GLY A 147 -7.23 -15.80 -5.34
CA GLY A 147 -8.58 -15.64 -5.88
C GLY A 147 -9.53 -14.81 -5.01
N GLN A 148 -9.09 -14.33 -3.84
CA GLN A 148 -9.90 -13.48 -2.97
C GLN A 148 -9.91 -12.04 -3.46
N ILE A 149 -11.05 -11.35 -3.30
CA ILE A 149 -11.18 -9.94 -3.68
C ILE A 149 -10.62 -9.07 -2.54
N TYR A 150 -9.64 -8.24 -2.87
CA TYR A 150 -8.99 -7.34 -1.90
C TYR A 150 -9.32 -5.87 -2.13
N ALA A 151 -9.68 -5.50 -3.35
CA ALA A 151 -9.98 -4.13 -3.72
C ALA A 151 -11.02 -4.07 -4.84
N MET A 152 -11.62 -2.89 -5.01
CA MET A 152 -12.52 -2.57 -6.12
C MET A 152 -11.93 -1.36 -6.85
N ALA A 153 -11.86 -1.42 -8.18
CA ALA A 153 -11.43 -0.32 -9.03
C ALA A 153 -12.61 0.18 -9.88
N GLN A 154 -12.73 1.49 -10.01
CA GLN A 154 -13.70 2.15 -10.88
C GLN A 154 -13.21 3.58 -11.18
N GLY A 155 -13.69 4.18 -12.27
CA GLY A 155 -13.38 5.56 -12.64
C GLY A 155 -13.17 5.77 -14.12
#